data_AF-A0AAU5LAV4-F1
#
_entry.id   AF-A0AAU5LAV4-F1
#
_cell.length_a   1.000
_cell.length_b   1.000
_cell.length_c   1.000
_cell.angle_alpha   90.00
_cell.angle_beta   90.00
_cell.angle_gamma   90.00
#
_symmetry.space_group_name_H-M   'P 1'
#
loop_
_entity.id
_entity.type
_entity.pdbx_description
1 polymer ?
#
loop_
_entity_poly.entity_id
_entity_poly.type
_entity_poly.pdbx_seq_one_letter_code
_entity_poly.pdbx_strand_id
1 'polypeptide(L)'
;MSEFHAAILHPDESETYCGVVDQDHVDQVRALAALDEVPRVLRDHPRLSGAFYVLREDGDLDYYVPVDAAPYEVREPDPGPAAARRQPRKLSGPAYIDGAERLGGQAIGGAMDHPEAGPRFTWHTTECPSGANYFASMGSYLRSAGVEPQVLYDPVSDRLGQFGPLTQSGRALRNDGTRRTNREGSVNIQVEVVARAGSPWTNGFDPSSKPNYQRLIAAARAHGVPDSWPAGPPAASPSAPSNRSRDIWQSKGGHYGHCHVPGNDHWDPGAIDTAKVPGGHGSPGTDPQQPADPNAYPGADKFGPGADNAFVTRLGELLVARGGGRFYSEGPSPQWGEADRNACRAFQEAQGWSGSDADGLPGPTTWLYLVTGQGQNIPEPAPEPQPQPQQPVDPDAYPGADQFGPGANNWSVTRLGQMLVRRGGARFYSEGPGPAWSDADRSATEAFQRAQGWSGSDADGLPGPTTWLYLVTGQGQNIPAPYGVAGTLGAWPGSPPVRYGYTNDAITRLQLRLRNAVGPDAAARLNPNGATGYYGPETRALVQYALRSHPETWDAGESEHDGLVGARSWSVIDQL
;
A
#
# COMPACT_ATOMS: atom_id res chain seq x y z
N MET A 1 -51.17 -3.92 -32.59
CA MET A 1 -50.79 -2.70 -33.34
C MET A 1 -49.66 -2.05 -32.55
N SER A 2 -48.57 -1.66 -33.20
CA SER A 2 -47.45 -1.02 -32.52
C SER A 2 -47.89 0.34 -32.00
N GLU A 3 -47.76 0.57 -30.70
CA GLU A 3 -48.07 1.84 -30.04
C GLU A 3 -46.80 2.69 -30.02
N PHE A 4 -46.84 3.87 -30.64
CA PHE A 4 -45.73 4.81 -30.69
C PHE A 4 -45.98 5.94 -29.72
N HIS A 5 -44.94 6.60 -29.23
CA HIS A 5 -45.05 7.66 -28.24
C HIS A 5 -44.54 8.96 -28.87
N ALA A 6 -45.37 10.01 -28.84
CA ALA A 6 -45.02 11.32 -29.40
C ALA A 6 -44.71 12.33 -28.29
N ALA A 7 -43.74 13.20 -28.53
CA ALA A 7 -43.41 14.33 -27.67
C ALA A 7 -42.99 15.54 -28.51
N ILE A 8 -43.29 16.74 -28.03
CA ILE A 8 -42.83 18.01 -28.58
C ILE A 8 -41.63 18.47 -27.76
N LEU A 9 -40.52 18.73 -28.45
CA LEU A 9 -39.37 19.41 -27.87
C LEU A 9 -39.51 20.91 -28.12
N HIS A 10 -39.60 21.68 -27.05
CA HIS A 10 -39.70 23.14 -27.12
C HIS A 10 -38.32 23.79 -27.32
N PRO A 11 -38.25 25.03 -27.83
CA PRO A 11 -36.98 25.74 -28.04
C PRO A 11 -36.15 25.97 -26.77
N ASP A 12 -36.76 25.91 -25.59
CA ASP A 12 -36.11 26.00 -24.29
C ASP A 12 -35.63 24.63 -23.75
N GLU A 13 -35.66 23.61 -24.60
CA GLU A 13 -35.24 22.24 -24.33
C GLU A 13 -36.14 21.47 -23.35
N SER A 14 -37.29 22.02 -22.99
CA SER A 14 -38.33 21.28 -22.27
C SER A 14 -39.08 20.34 -23.22
N GLU A 15 -39.36 19.13 -22.75
CA GLU A 15 -40.13 18.13 -23.51
C GLU A 15 -41.57 18.07 -22.98
N THR A 16 -42.54 18.24 -23.87
CA THR A 16 -43.94 17.95 -23.58
C THR A 16 -44.33 16.64 -24.24
N TYR A 17 -44.53 15.62 -23.42
CA TYR A 17 -45.04 14.34 -23.88
C TYR A 17 -46.51 14.46 -24.32
N CYS A 18 -46.81 14.01 -25.53
CA CYS A 18 -48.10 14.20 -26.21
C CYS A 18 -48.98 12.93 -26.23
N GLY A 19 -48.49 11.82 -25.69
CA GLY A 19 -49.24 10.57 -25.60
C GLY A 19 -48.85 9.54 -26.66
N VAL A 20 -49.67 8.51 -26.74
CA VAL A 20 -49.52 7.40 -27.69
C VAL A 20 -50.13 7.79 -29.03
N VAL A 21 -49.42 7.49 -30.11
CA VAL A 21 -49.82 7.70 -31.51
C VAL A 21 -49.68 6.39 -32.28
N ASP A 22 -50.41 6.29 -33.38
CA ASP A 22 -50.38 5.13 -34.25
C ASP A 22 -49.34 5.28 -35.37
N GLN A 23 -49.19 4.20 -36.14
CA GLN A 23 -48.26 4.14 -37.26
C GLN A 23 -48.59 5.19 -38.35
N ASP A 24 -49.87 5.47 -38.59
CA ASP A 24 -50.31 6.45 -39.57
C ASP A 24 -49.89 7.87 -39.18
N HIS A 25 -49.95 8.21 -37.88
CA HIS A 25 -49.43 9.48 -37.36
C HIS A 25 -47.90 9.60 -37.56
N VAL A 26 -47.15 8.52 -37.31
CA VAL A 26 -45.70 8.48 -37.54
C VAL A 26 -45.37 8.72 -39.02
N ASP A 27 -46.13 8.11 -39.93
CA ASP A 27 -45.89 8.24 -41.36
C ASP A 27 -46.31 9.61 -41.91
N GLN A 28 -47.34 10.26 -41.33
CA GLN A 28 -47.66 11.66 -41.63
C GLN A 28 -46.56 12.63 -41.17
N VAL A 29 -45.98 12.42 -39.98
CA VAL A 29 -44.85 13.24 -39.49
C VAL A 29 -43.63 13.06 -40.39
N ARG A 30 -43.35 11.84 -40.85
CA ARG A 30 -42.29 11.56 -41.84
C ARG A 30 -42.55 12.26 -43.18
N ALA A 31 -43.78 12.26 -43.65
CA ALA A 31 -44.16 12.94 -44.89
C ALA A 31 -44.06 14.48 -44.78
N LEU A 32 -44.46 15.06 -43.65
CA LEU A 32 -44.30 16.49 -43.36
C LEU A 32 -42.83 16.89 -43.23
N ALA A 33 -42.02 16.07 -42.56
CA ALA A 33 -40.57 16.25 -42.47
C ALA A 33 -39.85 16.07 -43.81
N ALA A 34 -40.53 15.59 -44.86
CA ALA A 34 -40.00 15.49 -46.23
C ALA A 34 -40.29 16.74 -47.09
N LEU A 35 -41.10 17.69 -46.61
CA LEU A 35 -41.36 18.95 -47.30
C LEU A 35 -40.18 19.92 -47.11
N ASP A 36 -39.79 20.60 -48.19
CA ASP A 36 -38.62 21.50 -48.22
C ASP A 36 -38.83 22.81 -47.44
N GLU A 37 -40.08 23.20 -47.22
CA GLU A 37 -40.43 24.47 -46.56
C GLU A 37 -40.56 24.36 -45.03
N VAL A 38 -40.44 23.14 -44.47
CA VAL A 38 -40.56 22.91 -43.02
C VAL A 38 -39.22 23.20 -42.35
N PRO A 39 -39.11 24.24 -41.48
CA PRO A 39 -37.85 24.58 -40.82
C PRO A 39 -37.41 23.49 -39.85
N ARG A 40 -36.12 23.15 -39.87
CA ARG A 40 -35.51 22.08 -39.06
C ARG A 40 -34.38 22.64 -38.21
N VAL A 41 -34.32 22.23 -36.94
CA VAL A 41 -33.22 22.58 -36.03
C VAL A 41 -32.32 21.35 -35.87
N LEU A 42 -31.08 21.44 -36.37
CA LEU A 42 -30.05 20.42 -36.25
C LEU A 42 -29.17 20.65 -35.01
N ARG A 43 -28.75 19.56 -34.32
CA ARG A 43 -27.69 19.54 -33.31
C ARG A 43 -26.62 18.50 -33.68
N ASP A 44 -25.34 18.84 -33.45
CA ASP A 44 -24.17 18.08 -33.92
C ASP A 44 -23.75 16.89 -33.02
N HIS A 45 -23.57 15.71 -33.62
CA HIS A 45 -22.52 14.71 -33.35
C HIS A 45 -22.40 13.80 -34.61
N PRO A 46 -21.21 13.33 -35.05
CA PRO A 46 -20.90 13.20 -36.47
C PRO A 46 -21.77 12.14 -37.12
N ARG A 47 -22.63 12.54 -38.04
CA ARG A 47 -23.37 11.63 -38.92
C ARG A 47 -23.42 12.22 -40.31
N LEU A 48 -23.01 11.41 -41.29
CA LEU A 48 -23.07 11.73 -42.71
C LEU A 48 -24.50 12.14 -43.10
N SER A 49 -24.62 13.24 -43.84
CA SER A 49 -25.92 13.77 -44.25
C SER A 49 -26.62 12.80 -45.21
N GLY A 50 -27.88 12.46 -44.94
CA GLY A 50 -28.68 11.51 -45.72
C GLY A 50 -28.61 10.05 -45.28
N ALA A 51 -27.79 9.70 -44.29
CA ALA A 51 -27.82 8.37 -43.67
C ALA A 51 -29.04 8.26 -42.75
N PHE A 52 -29.78 7.15 -42.87
CA PHE A 52 -30.88 6.83 -41.96
C PHE A 52 -30.75 5.41 -41.43
N TYR A 53 -31.38 5.21 -40.27
CA TYR A 53 -31.24 4.00 -39.47
C TYR A 53 -32.60 3.31 -39.36
N VAL A 54 -32.57 1.97 -39.43
CA VAL A 54 -33.75 1.14 -39.21
C VAL A 54 -33.40 0.12 -38.12
N LEU A 55 -34.15 0.19 -37.02
CA LEU A 55 -34.05 -0.78 -35.92
C LEU A 55 -34.81 -2.04 -36.30
N ARG A 56 -34.16 -3.20 -36.20
CA ARG A 56 -34.73 -4.50 -36.50
C ARG A 56 -35.42 -5.11 -35.27
N GLU A 57 -36.29 -6.11 -35.51
CA GLU A 57 -37.01 -6.82 -34.43
C GLU A 57 -36.10 -7.65 -33.50
N ASP A 58 -34.90 -8.07 -33.96
CA ASP A 58 -33.89 -8.76 -33.15
C ASP A 58 -33.04 -7.80 -32.31
N GLY A 59 -33.29 -6.50 -32.42
CA GLY A 59 -32.61 -5.46 -31.65
C GLY A 59 -31.32 -4.95 -32.30
N ASP A 60 -30.96 -5.42 -33.49
CA ASP A 60 -29.80 -4.91 -34.23
C ASP A 60 -30.18 -3.72 -35.12
N LEU A 61 -29.19 -2.89 -35.46
CA LEU A 61 -29.41 -1.62 -36.17
C LEU A 61 -28.83 -1.67 -37.59
N ASP A 62 -29.67 -1.66 -38.61
CA ASP A 62 -29.22 -1.53 -40.00
C ASP A 62 -28.95 -0.04 -40.32
N TYR A 63 -27.85 0.24 -41.01
CA TYR A 63 -27.53 1.59 -41.51
C TYR A 63 -27.37 1.57 -43.03
N TYR A 64 -27.95 2.57 -43.70
CA TYR A 64 -27.90 2.70 -45.16
C TYR A 64 -27.26 4.02 -45.55
N VAL A 65 -26.35 3.96 -46.52
CA VAL A 65 -25.58 5.12 -47.03
C VAL A 65 -25.91 5.29 -48.52
N PRO A 66 -26.11 6.52 -49.02
CA PRO A 66 -26.36 6.75 -50.45
C PRO A 66 -25.18 6.31 -51.32
N VAL A 67 -25.48 5.70 -52.47
CA VAL A 67 -24.50 5.12 -53.43
C VAL A 67 -23.50 6.13 -54.01
N ASP A 68 -23.76 7.43 -53.84
CA ASP A 68 -22.96 8.53 -54.40
C ASP A 68 -22.08 9.21 -53.33
N ALA A 69 -22.07 8.71 -52.10
CA ALA A 69 -21.24 9.25 -51.03
C ALA A 69 -19.75 9.04 -51.35
N ALA A 70 -18.96 10.12 -51.25
CA ALA A 70 -17.52 10.06 -51.46
C ALA A 70 -16.89 8.98 -50.55
N PRO A 71 -15.94 8.17 -51.05
CA PRO A 71 -15.35 7.10 -50.24
C PRO A 71 -14.67 7.70 -49.02
N TYR A 72 -15.09 7.26 -47.84
CA TYR A 72 -14.43 7.58 -46.59
C TYR A 72 -13.57 6.39 -46.18
N GLU A 73 -12.35 6.65 -45.74
CA GLU A 73 -11.55 5.61 -45.10
C GLU A 73 -12.10 5.38 -43.68
N VAL A 74 -12.51 4.14 -43.43
CA VAL A 74 -12.66 3.64 -42.07
C VAL A 74 -11.27 3.70 -41.43
N ARG A 75 -11.06 4.65 -40.51
CA ARG A 75 -9.92 4.55 -39.61
C ARG A 75 -10.21 3.41 -38.67
N GLU A 76 -9.48 2.31 -38.88
CA GLU A 76 -9.26 1.29 -37.87
C GLU A 76 -8.97 1.98 -36.53
N PRO A 77 -9.49 1.46 -35.41
CA PRO A 77 -9.18 2.01 -34.08
C PRO A 77 -7.67 2.17 -33.96
N ASP A 78 -7.25 3.28 -33.34
CA ASP A 78 -5.83 3.59 -33.12
C ASP A 78 -5.09 2.30 -32.77
N PRO A 79 -4.04 1.92 -33.52
CA PRO A 79 -3.31 0.72 -33.20
C PRO A 79 -2.86 0.87 -31.76
N GLY A 80 -3.31 -0.06 -30.90
CA GLY A 80 -2.86 -0.13 -29.52
C GLY A 80 -1.34 0.06 -29.49
N PRO A 81 -0.80 0.77 -28.48
CA PRO A 81 0.52 1.37 -28.55
C PRO A 81 1.56 0.37 -29.07
N ALA A 82 2.21 0.74 -30.18
CA ALA A 82 3.29 -0.03 -30.77
C ALA A 82 4.35 -0.30 -29.71
N ALA A 83 4.51 -1.58 -29.35
CA ALA A 83 5.62 -2.17 -28.60
C ALA A 83 6.29 -1.24 -27.56
N ALA A 84 5.53 -0.68 -26.63
CA ALA A 84 6.06 -0.50 -25.29
C ALA A 84 6.28 -1.91 -24.74
N ARG A 85 7.52 -2.22 -24.33
CA ARG A 85 7.92 -3.47 -23.68
C ARG A 85 6.73 -4.04 -22.91
N ARG A 86 6.30 -5.27 -23.22
CA ARG A 86 5.35 -6.03 -22.40
C ARG A 86 5.83 -5.96 -20.96
N GLN A 87 5.32 -5.00 -20.19
CA GLN A 87 5.38 -5.09 -18.75
C GLN A 87 4.46 -6.26 -18.39
N PRO A 88 4.91 -7.19 -17.54
CA PRO A 88 4.08 -8.31 -17.15
C PRO A 88 2.76 -7.76 -16.58
N ARG A 89 1.62 -8.22 -17.14
CA ARG A 89 0.28 -7.90 -16.62
C ARG A 89 0.27 -8.24 -15.13
N LYS A 90 0.41 -7.24 -14.27
CA LYS A 90 0.15 -7.37 -12.84
C LYS A 90 -1.35 -7.61 -12.69
N LEU A 91 -1.67 -8.79 -12.17
CA LEU A 91 -2.97 -9.31 -11.75
C LEU A 91 -4.11 -8.27 -11.75
N SER A 92 -4.98 -8.32 -12.76
CA SER A 92 -6.28 -7.67 -12.74
C SER A 92 -7.33 -8.74 -12.51
N GLY A 93 -8.21 -8.56 -11.53
CA GLY A 93 -9.39 -9.41 -11.35
C GLY A 93 -10.28 -9.43 -12.59
N PRO A 94 -11.40 -10.14 -12.55
CA PRO A 94 -12.24 -10.30 -13.73
C PRO A 94 -12.84 -8.96 -14.16
N ALA A 95 -12.94 -8.74 -15.49
CA ALA A 95 -13.69 -7.60 -16.01
C ALA A 95 -15.19 -7.71 -15.68
N TYR A 96 -15.69 -8.94 -15.56
CA TYR A 96 -17.10 -9.21 -15.27
C TYR A 96 -17.25 -10.24 -14.16
N ILE A 97 -18.19 -9.98 -13.25
CA ILE A 97 -18.53 -10.91 -12.18
C ILE A 97 -19.33 -12.07 -12.79
N ASP A 98 -18.94 -13.29 -12.44
CA ASP A 98 -19.65 -14.49 -12.85
C ASP A 98 -21.09 -14.47 -12.32
N GLY A 99 -22.06 -14.86 -13.15
CA GLY A 99 -23.48 -14.86 -12.79
C GLY A 99 -24.16 -13.49 -12.65
N ALA A 100 -23.46 -12.36 -12.84
CA ALA A 100 -24.09 -11.03 -12.78
C ALA A 100 -24.91 -10.70 -14.04
N GLU A 101 -26.12 -10.16 -13.84
CA GLU A 101 -27.00 -9.67 -14.92
C GLU A 101 -26.33 -8.53 -15.69
N ARG A 102 -26.33 -8.59 -17.03
CA ARG A 102 -25.79 -7.52 -17.87
C ARG A 102 -26.83 -6.41 -18.02
N LEU A 103 -26.52 -5.22 -17.54
CA LEU A 103 -27.41 -4.05 -17.57
C LEU A 103 -26.96 -3.02 -18.61
N GLY A 104 -27.86 -2.52 -19.44
CA GLY A 104 -27.53 -1.47 -20.42
C GLY A 104 -26.51 -1.89 -21.47
N GLY A 105 -25.91 -0.89 -22.15
CA GLY A 105 -25.02 -1.11 -23.30
C GLY A 105 -23.61 -1.59 -22.98
N GLN A 106 -23.30 -1.93 -21.71
CA GLN A 106 -21.98 -2.43 -21.30
C GLN A 106 -20.81 -1.46 -21.53
N ALA A 107 -21.11 -0.17 -21.76
CA ALA A 107 -20.16 0.90 -22.03
C ALA A 107 -20.24 1.98 -20.94
N ILE A 108 -19.29 1.96 -20.01
CA ILE A 108 -19.25 2.89 -18.88
C ILE A 108 -17.95 3.68 -18.85
N GLY A 109 -18.02 4.90 -18.30
CA GLY A 109 -16.93 5.86 -18.10
C GLY A 109 -15.74 5.75 -19.05
N GLY A 110 -14.71 4.95 -18.69
CA GLY A 110 -13.53 4.71 -19.52
C GLY A 110 -12.31 4.28 -18.70
N ALA A 111 -11.11 4.45 -19.28
CA ALA A 111 -9.85 4.08 -18.64
C ALA A 111 -9.60 4.81 -17.30
N MET A 112 -8.93 4.13 -16.37
CA MET A 112 -8.47 4.72 -15.12
C MET A 112 -7.34 5.72 -15.37
N ASP A 113 -7.29 6.80 -14.58
CA ASP A 113 -6.29 7.86 -14.71
C ASP A 113 -5.03 7.56 -13.91
N HIS A 114 -5.20 6.84 -12.79
CA HIS A 114 -4.15 6.56 -11.82
C HIS A 114 -4.00 5.06 -11.54
N PRO A 115 -3.72 4.22 -12.55
CA PRO A 115 -3.60 2.79 -12.38
C PRO A 115 -2.43 2.37 -11.47
N GLU A 116 -1.48 3.27 -11.22
CA GLU A 116 -0.36 3.10 -10.29
C GLU A 116 -0.78 3.11 -8.81
N ALA A 117 -1.94 3.67 -8.49
CA ALA A 117 -2.44 3.74 -7.13
C ALA A 117 -3.29 2.49 -6.79
N GLY A 118 -3.49 2.21 -5.49
CA GLY A 118 -4.18 0.99 -5.04
C GLY A 118 -5.60 0.80 -5.59
N PRO A 119 -6.20 -0.39 -5.50
CA PRO A 119 -7.58 -0.62 -5.94
C PRO A 119 -8.60 -0.07 -4.93
N ARG A 120 -9.71 0.49 -5.43
CA ARG A 120 -10.78 1.10 -4.63
C ARG A 120 -12.09 0.37 -4.87
N PHE A 121 -12.90 0.29 -3.81
CA PHE A 121 -14.26 -0.19 -3.87
C PHE A 121 -15.18 0.81 -3.17
N THR A 122 -16.01 1.49 -3.94
CA THR A 122 -16.85 2.60 -3.46
C THR A 122 -18.30 2.15 -3.35
N TRP A 123 -18.84 2.26 -2.14
CA TRP A 123 -20.20 1.88 -1.81
C TRP A 123 -21.12 3.10 -1.87
N HIS A 124 -22.24 2.92 -2.57
CA HIS A 124 -23.33 3.86 -2.68
C HIS A 124 -24.65 3.22 -2.23
N THR A 125 -25.64 4.05 -1.92
CA THR A 125 -27.04 3.60 -1.81
C THR A 125 -27.94 4.40 -2.74
N THR A 126 -28.91 3.72 -3.35
CA THR A 126 -29.83 4.31 -4.33
C THR A 126 -30.89 5.23 -3.72
N GLU A 127 -30.95 5.33 -2.40
CA GLU A 127 -31.97 6.06 -1.64
C GLU A 127 -33.42 5.67 -1.96
N CYS A 128 -33.63 4.39 -2.28
CA CYS A 128 -34.94 3.78 -2.51
C CYS A 128 -35.22 2.64 -1.50
N PRO A 129 -36.47 2.21 -1.33
CA PRO A 129 -36.76 0.98 -0.59
C PRO A 129 -36.05 -0.23 -1.23
N SER A 130 -35.74 -1.25 -0.43
CA SER A 130 -35.10 -2.48 -0.90
C SER A 130 -36.10 -3.49 -1.51
N GLY A 131 -35.60 -4.42 -2.33
CA GLY A 131 -36.39 -5.50 -2.94
C GLY A 131 -36.39 -5.53 -4.49
N ALA A 132 -36.72 -6.71 -5.04
CA ALA A 132 -36.48 -7.06 -6.44
C ALA A 132 -37.12 -6.13 -7.50
N ASN A 133 -38.27 -5.52 -7.18
CA ASN A 133 -38.94 -4.57 -8.09
C ASN A 133 -38.20 -3.23 -8.20
N TYR A 134 -37.50 -2.83 -7.12
CA TYR A 134 -36.68 -1.62 -7.12
C TYR A 134 -35.36 -1.83 -7.85
N PHE A 135 -34.81 -3.05 -7.86
CA PHE A 135 -33.60 -3.37 -8.61
C PHE A 135 -33.73 -3.05 -10.10
N ALA A 136 -34.79 -3.53 -10.77
CA ALA A 136 -35.00 -3.25 -12.18
C ALA A 136 -35.25 -1.75 -12.45
N SER A 137 -36.05 -1.11 -11.59
CA SER A 137 -36.36 0.32 -11.68
C SER A 137 -35.12 1.20 -11.53
N MET A 138 -34.27 0.91 -10.54
CA MET A 138 -33.00 1.59 -10.34
C MET A 138 -32.02 1.31 -11.48
N GLY A 139 -32.00 0.07 -11.97
CA GLY A 139 -31.27 -0.30 -13.18
C GLY A 139 -31.62 0.61 -14.36
N SER A 140 -32.91 0.88 -14.58
CA SER A 140 -33.38 1.76 -15.65
C SER A 140 -33.07 3.23 -15.40
N TYR A 141 -33.28 3.71 -14.18
CA TYR A 141 -33.03 5.09 -13.80
C TYR A 141 -31.55 5.46 -14.00
N LEU A 142 -30.62 4.65 -13.49
CA LEU A 142 -29.18 4.93 -13.55
C LEU A 142 -28.68 5.06 -15.00
N ARG A 143 -29.21 4.25 -15.93
CA ARG A 143 -28.90 4.36 -17.37
C ARG A 143 -29.50 5.62 -17.99
N SER A 144 -30.75 5.91 -17.67
CA SER A 144 -31.46 7.05 -18.25
C SER A 144 -30.83 8.38 -17.79
N ALA A 145 -30.34 8.42 -16.56
CA ALA A 145 -29.62 9.55 -16.01
C ALA A 145 -28.12 9.60 -16.40
N GLY A 146 -27.57 8.54 -17.01
CA GLY A 146 -26.17 8.48 -17.42
C GLY A 146 -25.17 8.51 -16.25
N VAL A 147 -25.56 8.00 -15.08
CA VAL A 147 -24.77 8.01 -13.83
C VAL A 147 -24.44 6.59 -13.37
N GLU A 148 -24.29 5.65 -14.31
CA GLU A 148 -24.15 4.23 -13.97
C GLU A 148 -22.88 3.95 -13.17
N PRO A 149 -22.96 3.24 -12.02
CA PRO A 149 -21.82 2.58 -11.40
C PRO A 149 -21.36 1.39 -12.25
N GLN A 150 -20.35 0.65 -11.82
CA GLN A 150 -20.06 -0.66 -12.42
C GLN A 150 -21.14 -1.67 -12.03
N VAL A 151 -21.60 -1.65 -10.77
CA VAL A 151 -22.43 -2.72 -10.19
C VAL A 151 -23.69 -2.14 -9.53
N LEU A 152 -24.81 -2.87 -9.65
CA LEU A 152 -26.02 -2.71 -8.86
C LEU A 152 -26.25 -3.99 -8.04
N TYR A 153 -26.51 -3.86 -6.74
CA TYR A 153 -26.74 -4.99 -5.85
C TYR A 153 -27.98 -4.79 -4.97
N ASP A 154 -28.87 -5.78 -4.89
CA ASP A 154 -30.01 -5.77 -3.96
C ASP A 154 -29.78 -6.76 -2.80
N PRO A 155 -29.57 -6.28 -1.57
CA PRO A 155 -29.27 -7.14 -0.43
C PRO A 155 -30.46 -8.00 0.02
N VAL A 156 -31.69 -7.63 -0.33
CA VAL A 156 -32.89 -8.40 0.03
C VAL A 156 -33.01 -9.62 -0.87
N SER A 157 -33.04 -9.42 -2.19
CA SER A 157 -33.17 -10.51 -3.16
C SER A 157 -31.86 -11.19 -3.54
N ASP A 158 -30.72 -10.67 -3.09
CA ASP A 158 -29.38 -11.08 -3.52
C ASP A 158 -29.19 -10.96 -5.05
N ARG A 159 -29.89 -10.04 -5.73
CA ARG A 159 -29.69 -9.78 -7.16
C ARG A 159 -28.44 -8.95 -7.39
N LEU A 160 -27.67 -9.32 -8.43
CA LEU A 160 -26.43 -8.66 -8.82
C LEU A 160 -26.45 -8.36 -10.31
N GLY A 161 -26.24 -7.09 -10.65
CA GLY A 161 -26.22 -6.60 -12.02
C GLY A 161 -24.98 -5.75 -12.27
N GLN A 162 -24.56 -5.69 -13.53
CA GLN A 162 -23.33 -5.03 -13.94
C GLN A 162 -23.56 -4.20 -15.21
N PHE A 163 -23.27 -2.90 -15.15
CA PHE A 163 -23.46 -1.96 -16.26
C PHE A 163 -22.28 -1.91 -17.24
N GLY A 164 -21.11 -2.40 -16.83
CA GLY A 164 -19.90 -2.42 -17.63
C GLY A 164 -18.71 -2.99 -16.85
N PRO A 165 -17.52 -3.10 -17.47
CA PRO A 165 -16.41 -3.87 -16.90
C PRO A 165 -15.83 -3.22 -15.63
N LEU A 166 -15.43 -4.04 -14.65
CA LEU A 166 -14.78 -3.60 -13.40
C LEU A 166 -13.44 -2.90 -13.62
N THR A 167 -12.83 -3.11 -14.79
CA THR A 167 -11.55 -2.51 -15.21
C THR A 167 -11.70 -1.12 -15.83
N GLN A 168 -12.92 -0.58 -15.90
CA GLN A 168 -13.21 0.78 -16.34
C GLN A 168 -13.92 1.56 -15.22
N SER A 169 -13.86 2.89 -15.27
CA SER A 169 -14.52 3.75 -14.30
C SER A 169 -16.04 3.78 -14.47
N GLY A 170 -16.78 3.77 -13.36
CA GLY A 170 -18.20 4.14 -13.31
C GLY A 170 -18.42 5.65 -13.39
N ARG A 171 -19.68 6.09 -13.29
CA ARG A 171 -20.13 7.48 -13.43
C ARG A 171 -20.84 8.02 -12.17
N ALA A 172 -20.77 7.31 -11.04
CA ALA A 172 -21.51 7.63 -9.81
C ALA A 172 -20.81 8.65 -8.87
N LEU A 173 -19.60 9.12 -9.23
CA LEU A 173 -18.85 10.11 -8.45
C LEU A 173 -18.65 11.41 -9.22
N ARG A 174 -18.70 12.53 -8.49
CA ARG A 174 -18.33 13.85 -9.01
C ARG A 174 -16.83 14.05 -8.95
N ASN A 175 -16.30 14.82 -9.89
CA ASN A 175 -14.92 15.27 -9.86
C ASN A 175 -14.66 16.19 -8.67
N ASP A 176 -13.42 16.19 -8.21
CA ASP A 176 -12.93 17.11 -7.19
C ASP A 176 -12.02 18.14 -7.87
N GLY A 177 -12.63 19.27 -8.25
CA GLY A 177 -12.01 20.22 -9.18
C GLY A 177 -11.69 19.52 -10.51
N THR A 178 -10.41 19.52 -10.89
CA THR A 178 -9.93 18.85 -12.11
C THR A 178 -9.66 17.35 -11.93
N ARG A 179 -9.67 16.84 -10.69
CA ARG A 179 -9.35 15.43 -10.39
C ARG A 179 -10.61 14.57 -10.57
N ARG A 180 -10.54 13.60 -11.49
CA ARG A 180 -11.62 12.64 -11.75
C ARG A 180 -11.61 11.52 -10.72
N THR A 181 -12.40 11.67 -9.66
CA THR A 181 -12.43 10.75 -8.50
C THR A 181 -12.86 9.34 -8.88
N ASN A 182 -13.77 9.19 -9.85
CA ASN A 182 -14.19 7.90 -10.40
C ASN A 182 -13.08 7.13 -11.14
N ARG A 183 -11.95 7.79 -11.46
CA ARG A 183 -10.81 7.23 -12.22
C ARG A 183 -9.54 7.09 -11.38
N GLU A 184 -9.66 7.11 -10.06
CA GLU A 184 -8.54 6.92 -9.13
C GLU A 184 -8.25 5.41 -8.88
N GLY A 185 -6.99 4.99 -9.04
CA GLY A 185 -6.54 3.63 -8.74
C GLY A 185 -6.46 2.67 -9.91
N SER A 186 -5.85 1.51 -9.66
CA SER A 186 -5.83 0.38 -10.60
C SER A 186 -7.23 -0.04 -11.02
N VAL A 187 -8.19 0.03 -10.10
CA VAL A 187 -9.63 0.04 -10.33
C VAL A 187 -10.32 0.91 -9.29
N ASN A 188 -11.50 1.44 -9.61
CA ASN A 188 -12.45 2.00 -8.65
C ASN A 188 -13.83 1.40 -8.91
N ILE A 189 -14.10 0.26 -8.28
CA ILE A 189 -15.36 -0.47 -8.42
C ILE A 189 -16.42 0.25 -7.60
N GLN A 190 -17.31 0.98 -8.27
CA GLN A 190 -18.48 1.63 -7.66
C GLN A 190 -19.66 0.66 -7.68
N VAL A 191 -20.36 0.58 -6.54
CA VAL A 191 -21.52 -0.27 -6.35
C VAL A 191 -22.67 0.56 -5.81
N GLU A 192 -23.79 0.57 -6.52
CA GLU A 192 -25.07 1.02 -6.00
C GLU A 192 -25.77 -0.12 -5.26
N VAL A 193 -26.07 0.07 -3.98
CA VAL A 193 -26.86 -0.87 -3.19
C VAL A 193 -28.31 -0.39 -3.15
N VAL A 194 -29.25 -1.26 -3.52
CA VAL A 194 -30.70 -0.98 -3.50
C VAL A 194 -31.19 -0.88 -2.05
N ALA A 195 -31.02 0.30 -1.46
CA ALA A 195 -31.27 0.58 -0.05
C ALA A 195 -31.29 2.10 0.22
N ARG A 196 -31.48 2.47 1.49
CA ARG A 196 -31.36 3.85 1.99
C ARG A 196 -30.23 3.94 3.02
N ALA A 197 -29.40 4.98 2.94
CA ALA A 197 -28.38 5.24 3.95
C ALA A 197 -28.98 5.45 5.35
N GLY A 198 -30.16 6.07 5.42
CA GLY A 198 -30.93 6.28 6.67
C GLY A 198 -31.42 4.99 7.34
N SER A 199 -31.33 3.85 6.66
CA SER A 199 -31.69 2.53 7.18
C SER A 199 -30.65 1.52 6.71
N PRO A 200 -29.48 1.47 7.37
CA PRO A 200 -28.33 0.71 6.89
C PRO A 200 -28.71 -0.73 6.54
N TRP A 201 -28.44 -1.13 5.30
CA TRP A 201 -28.85 -2.42 4.76
C TRP A 201 -28.17 -3.60 5.43
N THR A 202 -27.11 -3.36 6.21
CA THR A 202 -26.42 -4.39 7.02
C THR A 202 -27.21 -4.84 8.25
N ASN A 203 -28.30 -4.14 8.60
CA ASN A 203 -29.23 -4.52 9.66
C ASN A 203 -30.02 -5.76 9.23
N GLY A 204 -29.81 -6.89 9.91
CA GLY A 204 -30.39 -8.18 9.51
C GLY A 204 -29.78 -8.81 8.25
N PHE A 205 -28.70 -8.23 7.72
CA PHE A 205 -27.92 -8.81 6.64
C PHE A 205 -26.88 -9.79 7.17
N ASP A 206 -26.78 -10.94 6.51
CA ASP A 206 -25.74 -11.94 6.72
C ASP A 206 -25.03 -12.22 5.38
N PRO A 207 -23.77 -11.77 5.21
CA PRO A 207 -23.01 -11.97 3.97
C PRO A 207 -22.80 -13.46 3.63
N SER A 208 -22.81 -14.35 4.63
CA SER A 208 -22.61 -15.79 4.41
C SER A 208 -23.82 -16.46 3.72
N SER A 209 -25.00 -15.85 3.83
CA SER A 209 -26.26 -16.31 3.23
C SER A 209 -26.49 -15.78 1.80
N LYS A 210 -25.54 -15.02 1.24
CA LYS A 210 -25.73 -14.21 0.03
C LYS A 210 -24.70 -14.58 -1.06
N PRO A 211 -24.96 -15.61 -1.89
CA PRO A 211 -24.00 -16.09 -2.87
C PRO A 211 -23.59 -15.04 -3.91
N ASN A 212 -24.48 -14.15 -4.35
CA ASN A 212 -24.10 -13.11 -5.30
C ASN A 212 -23.30 -11.99 -4.65
N TYR A 213 -23.60 -11.63 -3.40
CA TYR A 213 -22.71 -10.78 -2.61
C TYR A 213 -21.30 -11.36 -2.48
N GLN A 214 -21.18 -12.66 -2.19
CA GLN A 214 -19.87 -13.33 -2.12
C GLN A 214 -19.12 -13.25 -3.45
N ARG A 215 -19.80 -13.41 -4.59
CA ARG A 215 -19.20 -13.23 -5.93
C ARG A 215 -18.71 -11.81 -6.16
N LEU A 216 -19.49 -10.80 -5.74
CA LEU A 216 -19.10 -9.39 -5.82
C LEU A 216 -17.81 -9.12 -5.03
N ILE A 217 -17.76 -9.58 -3.78
CA ILE A 217 -16.59 -9.39 -2.92
C ILE A 217 -15.38 -10.21 -3.42
N ALA A 218 -15.59 -11.42 -3.92
CA ALA A 218 -14.52 -12.21 -4.53
C ALA A 218 -13.91 -11.51 -5.75
N ALA A 219 -14.73 -10.87 -6.59
CA ALA A 219 -14.24 -10.09 -7.72
C ALA A 219 -13.44 -8.87 -7.26
N ALA A 220 -13.88 -8.17 -6.21
CA ALA A 220 -13.13 -7.07 -5.60
C ALA A 220 -11.74 -7.51 -5.11
N ARG A 221 -11.69 -8.61 -4.34
CA ARG A 221 -10.45 -9.20 -3.82
C ARG A 221 -9.54 -9.67 -4.95
N ALA A 222 -10.08 -10.18 -6.05
CA ALA A 222 -9.30 -10.56 -7.23
C ALA A 222 -8.64 -9.36 -7.94
N HIS A 223 -9.20 -8.15 -7.81
CA HIS A 223 -8.54 -6.90 -8.20
C HIS A 223 -7.57 -6.37 -7.15
N GLY A 224 -7.36 -7.10 -6.05
CA GLY A 224 -6.47 -6.73 -4.96
C GLY A 224 -7.05 -5.70 -4.00
N VAL A 225 -8.36 -5.45 -4.01
CA VAL A 225 -9.02 -4.56 -3.02
C VAL A 225 -8.80 -5.12 -1.61
N PRO A 226 -8.09 -4.39 -0.72
CA PRO A 226 -7.95 -4.82 0.68
C PRO A 226 -9.28 -4.73 1.43
N ASP A 227 -9.54 -5.70 2.30
CA ASP A 227 -10.70 -5.72 3.20
C ASP A 227 -10.50 -4.76 4.39
N SER A 228 -10.21 -3.50 4.09
CA SER A 228 -10.00 -2.45 5.08
C SER A 228 -10.78 -1.19 4.69
N TRP A 229 -11.03 -0.34 5.68
CA TRP A 229 -11.71 0.96 5.51
C TRP A 229 -10.73 2.09 5.86
N PRO A 230 -9.85 2.51 4.94
CA PRO A 230 -8.75 3.42 5.27
C PRO A 230 -9.20 4.80 5.75
N ALA A 231 -10.39 5.25 5.33
CA ALA A 231 -10.99 6.51 5.76
C ALA A 231 -11.76 6.40 7.09
N GLY A 232 -11.84 5.20 7.68
CA GLY A 232 -12.66 4.90 8.84
C GLY A 232 -14.09 4.45 8.46
N PRO A 233 -14.98 4.28 9.46
CA PRO A 233 -16.36 3.87 9.22
C PRO A 233 -17.15 4.95 8.45
N PRO A 234 -18.09 4.56 7.57
CA PRO A 234 -18.97 5.51 6.87
C PRO A 234 -19.80 6.41 7.79
N ALA A 235 -20.25 7.54 7.24
CA ALA A 235 -21.02 8.53 7.97
C ALA A 235 -22.32 7.93 8.55
N ALA A 236 -22.56 8.18 9.84
CA ALA A 236 -23.71 7.59 10.53
C ALA A 236 -25.04 8.31 10.28
N SER A 237 -24.98 9.57 9.82
CA SER A 237 -26.13 10.41 9.51
C SER A 237 -25.73 11.49 8.49
N PRO A 238 -26.70 12.21 7.87
CA PRO A 238 -26.40 13.31 6.95
C PRO A 238 -25.60 14.45 7.59
N SER A 239 -25.70 14.63 8.91
CA SER A 239 -25.00 15.67 9.67
C SER A 239 -23.69 15.19 10.30
N ALA A 240 -23.38 13.89 10.22
CA ALA A 240 -22.15 13.35 10.77
C ALA A 240 -20.92 13.81 9.96
N PRO A 241 -19.80 14.13 10.61
CA PRO A 241 -18.57 14.44 9.91
C PRO A 241 -18.15 13.23 9.07
N SER A 242 -17.74 13.47 7.83
CA SER A 242 -17.24 12.41 6.96
C SER A 242 -15.82 12.70 6.51
N ASN A 243 -14.94 11.71 6.64
CA ASN A 243 -13.51 11.83 6.36
C ASN A 243 -13.26 11.76 4.84
N ARG A 244 -13.22 12.93 4.20
CA ARG A 244 -12.98 13.10 2.76
C ARG A 244 -11.51 13.45 2.45
N SER A 245 -10.57 12.85 3.18
CA SER A 245 -9.14 13.13 3.00
C SER A 245 -8.64 12.71 1.62
N ARG A 246 -8.12 13.68 0.84
CA ARG A 246 -7.51 13.42 -0.47
C ARG A 246 -6.31 12.49 -0.35
N ASP A 247 -5.49 12.67 0.68
CA ASP A 247 -4.28 11.86 0.89
C ASP A 247 -4.64 10.39 1.15
N ILE A 248 -5.67 10.13 1.96
CA ILE A 248 -6.15 8.76 2.21
C ILE A 248 -6.74 8.17 0.93
N TRP A 249 -7.56 8.93 0.21
CA TRP A 249 -8.18 8.49 -1.05
C TRP A 249 -7.13 8.09 -2.10
N GLN A 250 -6.06 8.87 -2.24
CA GLN A 250 -5.03 8.67 -3.28
C GLN A 250 -3.93 7.67 -2.88
N SER A 251 -3.60 7.53 -1.59
CA SER A 251 -2.49 6.69 -1.13
C SER A 251 -2.89 5.29 -0.64
N LYS A 252 -4.17 5.06 -0.31
CA LYS A 252 -4.64 3.78 0.23
C LYS A 252 -5.66 3.12 -0.69
N GLY A 253 -5.54 1.80 -0.85
CA GLY A 253 -6.57 0.96 -1.45
C GLY A 253 -7.48 0.40 -0.36
N GLY A 254 -8.73 0.10 -0.70
CA GLY A 254 -9.69 -0.46 0.24
C GLY A 254 -11.14 -0.10 -0.08
N HIS A 255 -12.00 -0.25 0.92
CA HIS A 255 -13.41 0.11 0.85
C HIS A 255 -13.65 1.55 1.32
N TYR A 256 -14.53 2.24 0.60
CA TYR A 256 -14.92 3.62 0.84
C TYR A 256 -16.42 3.76 0.65
N GLY A 257 -17.07 4.65 1.41
CA GLY A 257 -18.42 5.11 1.08
C GLY A 257 -18.33 6.35 0.18
N HIS A 258 -19.42 6.74 -0.46
CA HIS A 258 -19.51 8.05 -1.12
C HIS A 258 -19.11 9.18 -0.16
N CYS A 259 -19.47 9.04 1.12
CA CYS A 259 -19.07 9.95 2.20
C CYS A 259 -17.56 10.14 2.39
N HIS A 260 -16.71 9.24 1.88
CA HIS A 260 -15.25 9.35 1.99
C HIS A 260 -14.59 9.98 0.76
N VAL A 261 -15.34 10.24 -0.31
CA VAL A 261 -14.75 10.69 -1.57
C VAL A 261 -14.52 12.21 -1.55
N PRO A 262 -13.29 12.69 -1.79
CA PRO A 262 -12.99 14.11 -1.90
C PRO A 262 -13.86 14.82 -2.96
N GLY A 263 -14.23 16.08 -2.72
CA GLY A 263 -15.06 16.89 -3.63
C GLY A 263 -16.52 16.45 -3.79
N ASN A 264 -16.97 15.43 -3.06
CA ASN A 264 -18.35 14.95 -3.06
C ASN A 264 -19.08 15.35 -1.77
N ASP A 265 -20.40 15.50 -1.85
CA ASP A 265 -21.28 16.04 -0.80
C ASP A 265 -22.29 15.02 -0.24
N HIS A 266 -22.35 13.81 -0.80
CA HIS A 266 -23.25 12.77 -0.31
C HIS A 266 -22.69 12.03 0.92
N TRP A 267 -23.58 11.42 1.71
CA TRP A 267 -23.27 10.80 3.00
C TRP A 267 -23.48 9.27 3.03
N ASP A 268 -24.01 8.71 1.95
CA ASP A 268 -24.20 7.27 1.76
C ASP A 268 -22.85 6.51 1.80
N PRO A 269 -22.85 5.23 2.20
CA PRO A 269 -23.97 4.28 2.37
C PRO A 269 -24.68 4.31 3.74
N GLY A 270 -24.40 5.30 4.58
CA GLY A 270 -24.90 5.34 5.96
C GLY A 270 -24.11 4.43 6.91
N ALA A 271 -24.57 4.27 8.15
CA ALA A 271 -23.91 3.47 9.21
C ALA A 271 -23.92 1.95 8.95
N ILE A 272 -23.38 1.51 7.81
CA ILE A 272 -23.22 0.10 7.50
C ILE A 272 -22.19 -0.55 8.44
N ASP A 273 -22.44 -1.80 8.80
CA ASP A 273 -21.58 -2.57 9.68
C ASP A 273 -20.29 -2.98 8.94
N THR A 274 -19.19 -2.29 9.21
CA THR A 274 -17.88 -2.54 8.58
C THR A 274 -17.25 -3.87 9.02
N ALA A 275 -17.79 -4.56 10.03
CA ALA A 275 -17.41 -5.94 10.32
C ALA A 275 -18.09 -6.94 9.37
N LYS A 276 -19.25 -6.57 8.80
CA LYS A 276 -19.99 -7.37 7.81
C LYS A 276 -19.68 -7.01 6.36
N VAL A 277 -19.11 -5.83 6.11
CA VAL A 277 -18.77 -5.34 4.77
C VAL A 277 -17.28 -5.01 4.70
N PRO A 278 -16.49 -5.66 3.83
CA PRO A 278 -16.92 -6.60 2.79
C PRO A 278 -17.37 -7.97 3.33
N GLY A 279 -17.18 -8.22 4.63
CA GLY A 279 -17.50 -9.48 5.29
C GLY A 279 -16.22 -10.25 5.52
N GLY A 280 -16.07 -10.83 6.71
CA GLY A 280 -14.96 -11.74 6.99
C GLY A 280 -14.90 -12.86 5.95
N HIS A 281 -13.75 -13.49 5.78
CA HIS A 281 -13.64 -14.75 5.03
C HIS A 281 -14.47 -15.83 5.73
N GLY A 282 -15.80 -15.77 5.61
CA GLY A 282 -16.71 -16.80 6.07
C GLY A 282 -16.64 -17.97 5.10
N SER A 283 -16.05 -19.07 5.55
CA SER A 283 -16.41 -20.38 5.01
C SER A 283 -17.88 -20.69 5.33
N PRO A 284 -18.55 -21.55 4.54
CA PRO A 284 -20.00 -21.73 4.52
C PRO A 284 -20.57 -22.24 5.85
N GLY A 285 -21.77 -21.78 6.20
CA GLY A 285 -22.48 -22.09 7.44
C GLY A 285 -22.87 -23.57 7.62
N THR A 286 -23.02 -23.94 8.89
CA THR A 286 -23.57 -25.21 9.39
C THR A 286 -25.10 -25.23 9.32
N ASP A 287 -25.71 -26.23 8.66
CA ASP A 287 -26.45 -27.32 9.32
C ASP A 287 -26.80 -28.44 8.30
N PRO A 288 -27.30 -29.61 8.72
CA PRO A 288 -26.55 -30.84 8.94
C PRO A 288 -26.55 -31.79 7.73
N GLN A 289 -25.46 -32.58 7.66
CA GLN A 289 -25.37 -33.84 6.93
C GLN A 289 -25.17 -33.75 5.40
N GLN A 290 -24.02 -33.18 5.00
CA GLN A 290 -23.34 -33.53 3.75
C GLN A 290 -21.85 -33.73 4.08
N PRO A 291 -21.16 -34.76 3.56
CA PRO A 291 -19.82 -35.12 4.03
C PRO A 291 -18.88 -33.94 3.83
N ALA A 292 -18.33 -33.43 4.94
CA ALA A 292 -17.41 -32.31 4.95
C ALA A 292 -16.28 -32.60 3.96
N ASP A 293 -16.04 -31.68 3.01
CA ASP A 293 -14.84 -31.73 2.19
C ASP A 293 -13.66 -31.82 3.17
N PRO A 294 -12.92 -32.96 3.19
CA PRO A 294 -11.82 -33.10 4.12
C PRO A 294 -10.81 -31.97 3.91
N ASN A 295 -10.70 -31.38 2.73
CA ASN A 295 -9.73 -30.32 2.44
C ASN A 295 -10.19 -28.92 2.85
N ALA A 296 -11.43 -28.74 3.33
CA ALA A 296 -11.91 -27.45 3.81
C ALA A 296 -11.05 -26.94 4.98
N TYR A 297 -10.79 -25.63 5.00
CA TYR A 297 -10.07 -25.00 6.12
C TYR A 297 -10.91 -25.10 7.39
N PRO A 298 -10.40 -25.72 8.48
CA PRO A 298 -11.22 -26.08 9.62
C PRO A 298 -11.45 -24.93 10.61
N GLY A 299 -10.90 -23.75 10.34
CA GLY A 299 -10.97 -22.57 11.18
C GLY A 299 -9.66 -22.28 11.92
N ALA A 300 -9.41 -20.99 12.18
CA ALA A 300 -8.21 -20.56 12.89
C ALA A 300 -8.19 -21.01 14.36
N ASP A 301 -9.36 -21.24 14.95
CA ASP A 301 -9.51 -21.75 16.33
C ASP A 301 -9.00 -23.19 16.50
N LYS A 302 -8.71 -23.90 15.40
CA LYS A 302 -8.14 -25.26 15.43
C LYS A 302 -6.62 -25.27 15.58
N PHE A 303 -5.97 -24.12 15.49
CA PHE A 303 -4.52 -23.98 15.48
C PHE A 303 -4.06 -22.92 16.49
N GLY A 304 -2.83 -23.06 16.96
CA GLY A 304 -2.26 -22.16 17.97
C GLY A 304 -2.25 -22.73 19.39
N PRO A 305 -1.69 -21.97 20.35
CA PRO A 305 -1.44 -22.46 21.71
C PRO A 305 -2.68 -23.07 22.37
N GLY A 306 -2.56 -24.31 22.84
CA GLY A 306 -3.63 -25.03 23.55
C GLY A 306 -4.58 -25.82 22.65
N ALA A 307 -4.43 -25.77 21.33
CA ALA A 307 -5.21 -26.62 20.44
C ALA A 307 -4.78 -28.10 20.55
N ASP A 308 -5.76 -28.98 20.73
CA ASP A 308 -5.60 -30.45 20.73
C ASP A 308 -6.71 -31.06 19.88
N ASN A 309 -6.41 -31.39 18.62
CA ASN A 309 -7.40 -31.93 17.68
C ASN A 309 -6.76 -32.55 16.42
N ALA A 310 -7.55 -33.31 15.66
CA ALA A 310 -7.07 -34.01 14.46
C ALA A 310 -6.60 -33.09 13.31
N PHE A 311 -7.01 -31.82 13.28
CA PHE A 311 -6.55 -30.89 12.26
C PHE A 311 -5.11 -30.43 12.49
N VAL A 312 -4.65 -30.40 13.75
CA VAL A 312 -3.22 -30.17 14.07
C VAL A 312 -2.37 -31.32 13.55
N THR A 313 -2.77 -32.57 13.83
CA THR A 313 -2.08 -33.76 13.29
C THR A 313 -1.98 -33.68 11.77
N ARG A 314 -3.10 -33.35 11.12
CA ARG A 314 -3.18 -33.25 9.67
C ARG A 314 -2.34 -32.11 9.10
N LEU A 315 -2.33 -30.95 9.75
CA LEU A 315 -1.45 -29.85 9.36
C LEU A 315 0.00 -30.33 9.38
N GLY A 316 0.42 -30.97 10.46
CA GLY A 316 1.79 -31.48 10.59
C GLY A 316 2.11 -32.53 9.53
N GLU A 317 1.20 -33.45 9.21
CA GLU A 317 1.37 -34.41 8.11
C GLU A 317 1.56 -33.71 6.76
N LEU A 318 0.75 -32.69 6.48
CA LEU A 318 0.87 -31.90 5.26
C LEU A 318 2.20 -31.14 5.22
N LEU A 319 2.63 -30.53 6.32
CA LEU A 319 3.90 -29.83 6.41
C LEU A 319 5.09 -30.78 6.25
N VAL A 320 5.04 -31.97 6.85
CA VAL A 320 6.04 -33.03 6.67
C VAL A 320 6.12 -33.44 5.20
N ALA A 321 4.98 -33.65 4.54
CA ALA A 321 4.91 -33.95 3.11
C ALA A 321 5.50 -32.82 2.23
N ARG A 322 5.53 -31.60 2.76
CA ARG A 322 6.15 -30.42 2.13
C ARG A 322 7.60 -30.16 2.56
N GLY A 323 8.27 -31.08 3.24
CA GLY A 323 9.68 -30.93 3.65
C GLY A 323 9.88 -30.38 5.07
N GLY A 324 8.81 -30.30 5.87
CA GLY A 324 8.82 -29.80 7.24
C GLY A 324 9.23 -30.83 8.29
N GLY A 325 9.54 -32.08 7.90
CA GLY A 325 9.84 -33.17 8.83
C GLY A 325 10.91 -32.84 9.88
N ARG A 326 11.92 -32.04 9.52
CA ARG A 326 13.00 -31.62 10.42
C ARG A 326 12.57 -30.83 11.66
N PHE A 327 11.37 -30.24 11.65
CA PHE A 327 10.84 -29.51 12.80
C PHE A 327 10.19 -30.43 13.84
N TYR A 328 9.95 -31.71 13.49
CA TYR A 328 9.28 -32.70 14.32
C TYR A 328 10.27 -33.75 14.82
N SER A 329 10.47 -33.85 16.14
CA SER A 329 11.35 -34.87 16.74
C SER A 329 10.71 -36.26 16.81
N GLU A 330 9.40 -36.33 17.04
CA GLU A 330 8.62 -37.58 17.16
C GLU A 330 7.54 -37.71 16.06
N GLY A 331 7.41 -36.71 15.19
CA GLY A 331 6.38 -36.62 14.15
C GLY A 331 5.19 -35.73 14.54
N PRO A 332 4.23 -35.51 13.63
CA PRO A 332 3.01 -34.75 13.90
C PRO A 332 2.16 -35.38 15.01
N SER A 333 1.55 -34.55 15.85
CA SER A 333 0.65 -34.98 16.93
C SER A 333 -0.62 -34.12 16.96
N PRO A 334 -1.69 -34.54 17.67
CA PRO A 334 -2.89 -33.72 17.83
C PRO A 334 -2.68 -32.42 18.62
N GLN A 335 -1.62 -32.36 19.43
CA GLN A 335 -1.32 -31.23 20.30
C GLN A 335 -0.45 -30.21 19.57
N TRP A 336 -0.94 -28.98 19.47
CA TRP A 336 -0.21 -27.88 18.83
C TRP A 336 1.06 -27.53 19.62
N GLY A 337 2.19 -27.51 18.93
CA GLY A 337 3.48 -27.14 19.50
C GLY A 337 4.27 -26.12 18.67
N GLU A 338 5.43 -25.73 19.20
CA GLU A 338 6.40 -24.90 18.47
C GLU A 338 6.89 -25.58 17.18
N ALA A 339 6.90 -26.91 17.12
CA ALA A 339 7.20 -27.66 15.91
C ALA A 339 6.24 -27.30 14.76
N ASP A 340 4.94 -27.28 15.02
CA ASP A 340 3.90 -26.92 14.04
C ASP A 340 4.02 -25.47 13.62
N ARG A 341 4.22 -24.57 14.58
CA ARG A 341 4.38 -23.13 14.31
C ARG A 341 5.60 -22.86 13.43
N ASN A 342 6.74 -23.48 13.73
CA ASN A 342 7.99 -23.27 13.00
C ASN A 342 7.95 -23.93 11.61
N ALA A 343 7.36 -25.12 11.48
CA ALA A 343 7.16 -25.76 10.19
C ALA A 343 6.18 -24.95 9.30
N CYS A 344 5.09 -24.45 9.87
CA CYS A 344 4.12 -23.62 9.18
C CYS A 344 4.74 -22.28 8.72
N ARG A 345 5.50 -21.63 9.60
CA ARG A 345 6.26 -20.41 9.27
C ARG A 345 7.24 -20.65 8.13
N ALA A 346 8.03 -21.72 8.20
CA ALA A 346 8.97 -22.07 7.14
C ALA A 346 8.27 -22.35 5.80
N PHE A 347 7.08 -22.93 5.83
CA PHE A 347 6.26 -23.11 4.64
C PHE A 347 5.73 -21.79 4.07
N GLN A 348 5.26 -20.88 4.93
CA GLN A 348 4.82 -19.53 4.53
C GLN A 348 5.97 -18.71 3.94
N GLU A 349 7.14 -18.72 4.59
CA GLU A 349 8.36 -18.07 4.10
C GLU A 349 8.83 -18.66 2.76
N ALA A 350 8.69 -19.98 2.56
CA ALA A 350 8.99 -20.61 1.27
C ALA A 350 8.10 -20.10 0.12
N GLN A 351 6.93 -19.51 0.42
CA GLN A 351 6.08 -18.84 -0.57
C GLN A 351 6.53 -17.40 -0.86
N GLY A 352 7.55 -16.89 -0.16
CA GLY A 352 7.97 -15.49 -0.18
C GLY A 352 7.12 -14.58 0.72
N TRP A 353 6.30 -15.14 1.62
CA TRP A 353 5.53 -14.36 2.57
C TRP A 353 6.41 -13.90 3.74
N SER A 354 6.06 -12.79 4.38
CA SER A 354 6.83 -12.22 5.49
C SER A 354 5.93 -11.45 6.47
N GLY A 355 6.45 -11.09 7.63
CA GLY A 355 5.68 -10.35 8.64
C GLY A 355 4.49 -11.15 9.16
N SER A 356 3.30 -10.55 9.19
CA SER A 356 2.06 -11.22 9.62
C SER A 356 1.64 -12.35 8.68
N ASP A 357 2.06 -12.33 7.42
CA ASP A 357 1.69 -13.36 6.44
C ASP A 357 2.56 -14.63 6.57
N ALA A 358 3.62 -14.55 7.39
CA ALA A 358 4.47 -15.67 7.79
C ALA A 358 4.58 -15.76 9.32
N ASP A 359 3.45 -15.73 10.00
CA ASP A 359 3.36 -15.73 11.46
C ASP A 359 3.48 -17.13 12.11
N GLY A 360 3.47 -18.19 11.30
CA GLY A 360 3.49 -19.58 11.74
C GLY A 360 2.13 -20.13 12.14
N LEU A 361 1.04 -19.36 11.94
CA LEU A 361 -0.32 -19.83 12.13
C LEU A 361 -0.94 -20.11 10.75
N PRO A 362 -1.49 -21.31 10.50
CA PRO A 362 -2.08 -21.62 9.21
C PRO A 362 -3.41 -20.87 9.06
N GLY A 363 -3.44 -19.87 8.17
CA GLY A 363 -4.67 -19.27 7.66
C GLY A 363 -5.29 -20.08 6.51
N PRO A 364 -6.45 -19.65 5.98
CA PRO A 364 -7.12 -20.31 4.85
C PRO A 364 -6.20 -20.51 3.64
N THR A 365 -5.34 -19.52 3.33
CA THR A 365 -4.40 -19.58 2.20
C THR A 365 -3.30 -20.61 2.45
N THR A 366 -2.69 -20.62 3.64
CA THR A 366 -1.70 -21.62 4.04
C THR A 366 -2.29 -23.03 3.93
N TRP A 367 -3.49 -23.22 4.47
CA TRP A 367 -4.19 -24.50 4.43
C TRP A 367 -4.52 -24.93 3.01
N LEU A 368 -5.06 -24.02 2.18
CA LEU A 368 -5.37 -24.29 0.78
C LEU A 368 -4.13 -24.77 0.02
N TYR A 369 -2.99 -24.10 0.22
CA TYR A 369 -1.75 -24.49 -0.44
C TYR A 369 -1.34 -25.89 0.01
N LEU A 370 -1.37 -26.16 1.32
CA LEU A 370 -1.02 -27.46 1.88
C LEU A 370 -1.90 -28.60 1.35
N VAL A 371 -3.24 -28.47 1.40
CA VAL A 371 -4.18 -29.54 0.99
C VAL A 371 -4.26 -29.74 -0.53
N THR A 372 -3.95 -28.72 -1.34
CA THR A 372 -3.98 -28.82 -2.80
C THR A 372 -2.62 -29.09 -3.44
N GLY A 373 -1.54 -29.08 -2.66
CA GLY A 373 -0.19 -29.23 -3.21
C GLY A 373 0.34 -27.98 -3.92
N GLN A 374 -0.32 -26.81 -3.80
CA GLN A 374 0.10 -25.55 -4.43
C GLN A 374 1.26 -24.85 -3.69
N GLY A 375 2.01 -24.02 -4.40
CA GLY A 375 3.14 -23.28 -3.81
C GLY A 375 4.40 -24.13 -3.65
N GLN A 376 5.45 -23.51 -3.15
CA GLN A 376 6.77 -24.13 -2.98
C GLN A 376 6.79 -25.07 -1.78
N ASN A 377 7.57 -26.14 -1.87
CA ASN A 377 7.89 -26.97 -0.71
C ASN A 377 8.83 -26.21 0.22
N ILE A 378 8.82 -26.56 1.50
CA ILE A 378 9.80 -26.09 2.46
C ILE A 378 11.17 -26.54 1.95
N PRO A 379 12.09 -25.60 1.64
CA PRO A 379 13.40 -25.97 1.14
C PRO A 379 14.11 -26.82 2.20
N GLU A 380 14.84 -27.84 1.74
CA GLU A 380 15.81 -28.52 2.60
C GLU A 380 16.79 -27.49 3.14
N PRO A 381 17.24 -27.61 4.40
CA PRO A 381 18.32 -26.77 4.89
C PRO A 381 19.48 -26.93 3.92
N ALA A 382 19.87 -25.83 3.28
CA ALA A 382 21.04 -25.84 2.42
C ALA A 382 22.21 -26.37 3.25
N PRO A 383 23.01 -27.33 2.75
CA PRO A 383 24.25 -27.70 3.42
C PRO A 383 25.02 -26.40 3.63
N GLU A 384 25.41 -26.10 4.88
CA GLU A 384 25.92 -24.78 5.31
C GLU A 384 26.74 -24.12 4.19
N PRO A 385 26.16 -23.12 3.49
CA PRO A 385 26.83 -22.56 2.34
C PRO A 385 27.99 -21.67 2.79
N GLN A 386 29.18 -22.06 2.36
CA GLN A 386 30.35 -21.19 2.29
C GLN A 386 29.97 -19.88 1.56
N PRO A 387 30.42 -18.70 2.03
CA PRO A 387 29.88 -17.42 1.60
C PRO A 387 30.20 -17.11 0.13
N GLN A 388 29.19 -17.04 -0.75
CA GLN A 388 29.25 -16.58 -2.15
C GLN A 388 27.85 -16.11 -2.68
N PRO A 389 27.74 -15.21 -3.70
CA PRO A 389 27.40 -13.79 -3.51
C PRO A 389 26.03 -13.36 -4.08
N GLN A 390 25.37 -12.39 -3.43
CA GLN A 390 24.25 -11.62 -4.00
C GLN A 390 24.79 -10.59 -5.02
N GLN A 391 24.10 -10.35 -6.13
CA GLN A 391 24.42 -9.21 -7.00
C GLN A 391 24.25 -7.91 -6.21
N PRO A 392 25.18 -6.93 -6.34
CA PRO A 392 25.30 -5.85 -5.39
C PRO A 392 24.17 -4.83 -5.62
N VAL A 393 23.31 -4.61 -4.61
CA VAL A 393 22.96 -3.23 -4.32
C VAL A 393 24.28 -2.60 -3.95
N ASP A 394 24.82 -1.75 -4.82
CA ASP A 394 25.99 -0.96 -4.48
C ASP A 394 25.68 -0.33 -3.12
N PRO A 395 26.35 -0.74 -2.03
CA PRO A 395 26.06 -0.15 -0.74
C PRO A 395 26.28 1.36 -0.86
N ASP A 396 27.15 1.83 -1.73
CA ASP A 396 27.45 3.24 -1.88
C ASP A 396 26.40 3.99 -2.71
N ALA A 397 25.43 3.30 -3.33
CA ALA A 397 24.30 3.94 -3.98
C ALA A 397 23.40 4.67 -2.98
N TYR A 398 22.96 5.88 -3.35
CA TYR A 398 22.05 6.67 -2.55
C TYR A 398 20.68 5.97 -2.44
N PRO A 399 20.19 5.70 -1.22
CA PRO A 399 19.02 4.86 -1.03
C PRO A 399 17.68 5.59 -1.25
N GLY A 400 17.69 6.90 -1.51
CA GLY A 400 16.50 7.72 -1.72
C GLY A 400 16.26 8.73 -0.58
N ALA A 401 15.64 9.86 -0.90
CA ALA A 401 15.39 10.94 0.07
C ALA A 401 14.33 10.57 1.11
N ASP A 402 13.38 9.70 0.73
CA ASP A 402 12.34 9.13 1.58
C ASP A 402 12.89 8.25 2.72
N GLN A 403 14.15 7.83 2.64
CA GLN A 403 14.82 7.05 3.67
C GLN A 403 15.27 7.89 4.87
N PHE A 404 15.19 9.22 4.77
CA PHE A 404 15.70 10.18 5.76
C PHE A 404 14.64 11.23 6.11
N GLY A 405 14.79 11.86 7.28
CA GLY A 405 13.86 12.87 7.78
C GLY A 405 12.88 12.34 8.83
N PRO A 406 12.02 13.22 9.37
CA PRO A 406 11.13 12.89 10.49
C PRO A 406 10.28 11.65 10.23
N GLY A 407 10.35 10.68 11.15
CA GLY A 407 9.59 9.43 11.09
C GLY A 407 10.28 8.26 10.37
N ALA A 408 11.44 8.48 9.72
CA ALA A 408 12.21 7.39 9.14
C ALA A 408 12.77 6.46 10.22
N ASN A 409 12.58 5.15 10.06
CA ASN A 409 13.15 4.12 10.93
C ASN A 409 13.65 2.94 10.08
N ASN A 410 14.93 2.96 9.69
CA ASN A 410 15.52 1.99 8.78
C ASN A 410 17.05 1.92 8.90
N TRP A 411 17.66 0.95 8.23
CA TRP A 411 19.11 0.74 8.31
C TRP A 411 19.93 1.88 7.67
N SER A 412 19.39 2.58 6.67
CA SER A 412 20.07 3.67 5.96
C SER A 412 20.31 4.86 6.89
N VAL A 413 19.40 5.12 7.82
CA VAL A 413 19.58 6.12 8.90
C VAL A 413 20.75 5.71 9.80
N THR A 414 20.79 4.45 10.25
CA THR A 414 21.92 3.94 11.06
C THR A 414 23.24 4.11 10.31
N ARG A 415 23.26 3.78 9.01
CA ARG A 415 24.46 3.92 8.19
C ARG A 415 24.87 5.37 8.00
N LEU A 416 23.93 6.27 7.70
CA LEU A 416 24.20 7.69 7.60
C LEU A 416 24.89 8.20 8.86
N GLY A 417 24.30 7.92 10.03
CA GLY A 417 24.86 8.37 11.29
C GLY A 417 26.23 7.76 11.57
N GLN A 418 26.47 6.49 11.22
CA GLN A 418 27.81 5.89 11.30
C GLN A 418 28.83 6.60 10.40
N MET A 419 28.44 6.97 9.16
CA MET A 419 29.31 7.72 8.26
C MET A 419 29.59 9.14 8.80
N LEU A 420 28.58 9.82 9.34
CA LEU A 420 28.73 11.14 9.96
C LEU A 420 29.63 11.10 11.20
N VAL A 421 29.50 10.08 12.05
CA VAL A 421 30.40 9.83 13.19
C VAL A 421 31.84 9.71 12.73
N ARG A 422 32.12 8.90 11.69
CA ARG A 422 33.46 8.77 11.10
C ARG A 422 33.99 10.10 10.57
N ARG A 423 33.09 11.01 10.18
CA ARG A 423 33.42 12.35 9.67
C ARG A 423 33.41 13.43 10.76
N GLY A 424 33.38 13.08 12.04
CA GLY A 424 33.48 14.02 13.18
C GLY A 424 32.15 14.47 13.79
N GLY A 425 31.05 13.80 13.44
CA GLY A 425 29.69 14.12 13.88
C GLY A 425 29.28 13.49 15.22
N ALA A 426 30.17 12.76 15.89
CA ALA A 426 29.80 11.98 17.07
C ALA A 426 29.17 12.81 18.21
N ARG A 427 29.61 14.07 18.37
CA ARG A 427 29.07 15.02 19.36
C ARG A 427 27.57 15.33 19.23
N PHE A 428 26.98 15.05 18.06
CA PHE A 428 25.54 15.24 17.87
C PHE A 428 24.71 14.09 18.46
N TYR A 429 25.34 12.94 18.74
CA TYR A 429 24.68 11.73 19.21
C TYR A 429 24.96 11.48 20.70
N SER A 430 23.90 11.44 21.53
CA SER A 430 24.02 11.11 22.95
C SER A 430 24.26 9.61 23.21
N GLU A 431 23.58 8.74 22.45
CA GLU A 431 23.63 7.28 22.57
C GLU A 431 24.30 6.58 21.38
N GLY A 432 24.70 7.36 20.37
CA GLY A 432 25.23 6.88 19.09
C GLY A 432 24.17 6.77 17.99
N PRO A 433 24.56 6.45 16.74
CA PRO A 433 23.64 6.30 15.61
C PRO A 433 22.69 5.11 15.80
N GLY A 434 21.41 5.32 15.52
CA GLY A 434 20.37 4.30 15.54
C GLY A 434 19.51 4.32 14.27
N PRO A 435 18.57 3.38 14.12
CA PRO A 435 17.76 3.28 12.91
C PRO A 435 16.67 4.34 12.81
N ALA A 436 16.26 4.95 13.94
CA ALA A 436 15.26 6.00 13.98
C ALA A 436 15.89 7.38 13.76
N TRP A 437 15.40 8.10 12.75
CA TRP A 437 15.86 9.45 12.44
C TRP A 437 15.56 10.43 13.58
N SER A 438 16.55 11.25 13.91
CA SER A 438 16.47 12.21 15.00
C SER A 438 17.04 13.59 14.64
N ASP A 439 16.86 14.55 15.54
CA ASP A 439 17.50 15.87 15.43
C ASP A 439 19.04 15.79 15.45
N ALA A 440 19.61 14.72 16.00
CA ALA A 440 21.05 14.45 15.96
C ALA A 440 21.51 14.18 14.52
N ASP A 441 20.78 13.35 13.77
CA ASP A 441 21.08 13.04 12.37
C ASP A 441 20.97 14.28 11.49
N ARG A 442 19.91 15.07 11.69
CA ARG A 442 19.72 16.36 11.00
C ARG A 442 20.88 17.30 11.26
N SER A 443 21.23 17.51 12.54
CA SER A 443 22.29 18.46 12.94
C SER A 443 23.68 18.02 12.51
N ALA A 444 23.97 16.71 12.55
CA ALA A 444 25.22 16.14 12.08
C ALA A 444 25.36 16.27 10.56
N THR A 445 24.27 16.00 9.82
CA THR A 445 24.22 16.15 8.36
C THR A 445 24.42 17.60 7.96
N GLU A 446 23.72 18.53 8.62
CA GLU A 446 23.84 19.97 8.38
C GLU A 446 25.27 20.47 8.64
N ALA A 447 25.89 20.01 9.74
CA ALA A 447 27.27 20.34 10.06
C ALA A 447 28.26 19.80 9.02
N PHE A 448 27.99 18.61 8.47
CA PHE A 448 28.79 18.02 7.40
C PHE A 448 28.65 18.80 6.08
N GLN A 449 27.42 19.17 5.70
CA GLN A 449 27.15 19.98 4.52
C GLN A 449 27.83 21.36 4.63
N ARG A 450 27.70 22.03 5.78
CA ARG A 450 28.39 23.30 6.04
C ARG A 450 29.91 23.18 5.98
N ALA A 451 30.48 22.05 6.41
CA ALA A 451 31.93 21.80 6.30
C ALA A 451 32.42 21.79 4.84
N GLN A 452 31.54 21.52 3.88
CA GLN A 452 31.86 21.60 2.45
C GLN A 452 31.80 23.02 1.89
N GLY A 453 31.42 24.01 2.71
CA GLY A 453 31.13 25.37 2.28
C GLY A 453 29.71 25.55 1.72
N TRP A 454 28.84 24.55 1.85
CA TRP A 454 27.44 24.66 1.43
C TRP A 454 26.62 25.51 2.40
N SER A 455 25.59 26.18 1.88
CA SER A 455 24.73 27.09 2.67
C SER A 455 23.32 27.14 2.10
N GLY A 456 22.38 27.73 2.85
CA GLY A 456 20.97 27.79 2.42
C GLY A 456 20.36 26.39 2.30
N SER A 457 19.64 26.13 1.22
CA SER A 457 19.01 24.82 0.93
C SER A 457 20.02 23.69 0.73
N ASP A 458 21.28 23.99 0.42
CA ASP A 458 22.31 22.96 0.21
C ASP A 458 22.93 22.47 1.53
N ALA A 459 22.59 23.12 2.65
CA ALA A 459 22.94 22.73 4.01
C ALA A 459 21.67 22.70 4.89
N ASP A 460 20.69 21.93 4.46
CA ASP A 460 19.37 21.78 5.06
C ASP A 460 19.28 20.71 6.16
N GLY A 461 20.35 19.93 6.35
CA GLY A 461 20.39 18.82 7.30
C GLY A 461 19.71 17.54 6.79
N LEU A 462 19.35 17.46 5.50
CA LEU A 462 18.84 16.24 4.88
C LEU A 462 19.87 15.71 3.86
N PRO A 463 20.22 14.41 3.90
CA PRO A 463 21.20 13.89 2.97
C PRO A 463 20.57 13.70 1.59
N GLY A 464 20.95 14.53 0.61
CA GLY A 464 20.70 14.29 -0.81
C GLY A 464 21.75 13.36 -1.46
N PRO A 465 21.62 13.06 -2.77
CA PRO A 465 22.57 12.21 -3.49
C PRO A 465 24.03 12.68 -3.38
N THR A 466 24.28 13.99 -3.39
CA THR A 466 25.62 14.56 -3.27
C THR A 466 26.19 14.39 -1.85
N THR A 467 25.40 14.67 -0.82
CA THR A 467 25.79 14.43 0.59
C THR A 467 26.15 12.97 0.79
N TRP A 468 25.32 12.06 0.29
CA TRP A 468 25.55 10.63 0.37
C TRP A 468 26.83 10.21 -0.36
N LEU A 469 27.02 10.68 -1.60
CA LEU A 469 28.22 10.43 -2.38
C LEU A 469 29.50 10.83 -1.62
N TYR A 470 29.51 11.99 -0.98
CA TYR A 470 30.66 12.45 -0.21
C TYR A 470 30.93 11.59 1.03
N LEU A 471 29.87 11.10 1.68
CA LEU A 471 29.98 10.23 2.85
C LEU A 471 30.47 8.82 2.49
N VAL A 472 29.97 8.23 1.40
CA VAL A 472 30.35 6.87 0.98
C VAL A 472 31.74 6.84 0.34
N THR A 473 32.11 7.86 -0.45
CA THR A 473 33.44 7.94 -1.09
C THR A 473 34.52 8.57 -0.21
N GLY A 474 34.14 9.12 0.95
CA GLY A 474 35.05 9.86 1.84
C GLY A 474 35.49 11.22 1.27
N GLN A 475 34.86 11.71 0.20
CA GLN A 475 35.14 13.02 -0.39
C GLN A 475 34.72 14.18 0.53
N GLY A 476 35.35 15.34 0.33
CA GLY A 476 35.05 16.56 1.07
C GLY A 476 35.77 16.69 2.42
N GLN A 477 35.41 17.71 3.19
CA GLN A 477 35.98 17.98 4.51
C GLN A 477 35.26 17.21 5.62
N ASN A 478 35.99 16.84 6.67
CA ASN A 478 35.39 16.36 7.91
C ASN A 478 34.59 17.50 8.57
N ILE A 479 33.57 17.15 9.37
CA ILE A 479 32.91 18.09 10.26
C ILE A 479 33.98 18.68 11.19
N PRO A 480 34.21 20.01 11.15
CA PRO A 480 35.21 20.62 11.99
C PRO A 480 34.84 20.40 13.46
N ALA A 481 35.86 20.16 14.29
CA ALA A 481 35.68 20.31 15.73
C ALA A 481 35.14 21.71 16.01
N PRO A 482 34.28 21.90 17.04
CA PRO A 482 33.87 23.24 17.44
C PRO A 482 35.13 24.10 17.60
N TYR A 483 35.10 25.30 17.01
CA TYR A 483 36.25 26.21 17.00
C TYR A 483 36.89 26.31 18.39
N GLY A 484 38.18 25.94 18.49
CA GLY A 484 39.02 26.33 19.62
C GLY A 484 39.41 25.28 20.65
N VAL A 485 39.68 24.02 20.30
CA VAL A 485 40.41 23.12 21.22
C VAL A 485 41.48 22.26 20.52
N ALA A 486 42.52 22.93 20.02
CA ALA A 486 43.88 22.50 20.35
C ALA A 486 44.20 23.08 21.73
N GLY A 487 43.54 22.58 22.77
CA GLY A 487 43.56 23.15 24.11
C GLY A 487 43.62 22.03 25.14
N THR A 488 44.38 22.28 26.20
CA THR A 488 44.54 21.43 27.39
C THR A 488 43.21 20.80 27.83
N LEU A 489 43.27 19.55 28.31
CA LEU A 489 42.14 18.76 28.83
C LEU A 489 41.39 19.50 29.97
N GLY A 490 42.05 20.45 30.63
CA GLY A 490 41.50 21.21 31.75
C GLY A 490 41.55 20.42 33.06
N ALA A 491 40.97 20.97 34.14
CA ALA A 491 40.92 20.27 35.42
C ALA A 491 40.14 18.94 35.32
N TRP A 492 40.58 17.91 36.06
CA TRP A 492 39.90 16.62 36.10
C TRP A 492 38.43 16.80 36.51
N PRO A 493 37.47 16.35 35.70
CA PRO A 493 36.07 16.73 35.89
C PRO A 493 35.32 15.90 36.96
N GLY A 494 35.94 14.91 37.63
CA GLY A 494 35.28 14.12 38.68
C GLY A 494 34.40 12.98 38.13
N SER A 495 33.48 12.40 38.94
CA SER A 495 32.62 11.29 38.52
C SER A 495 31.15 11.68 38.20
N PRO A 496 30.58 11.27 37.03
CA PRO A 496 31.29 10.66 35.91
C PRO A 496 31.18 11.45 34.61
N PRO A 497 31.87 12.59 34.50
CA PRO A 497 32.20 13.16 33.20
C PRO A 497 33.26 12.40 32.40
N VAL A 498 33.98 11.40 32.93
CA VAL A 498 34.90 10.55 32.12
C VAL A 498 34.98 9.12 32.70
N ARG A 499 34.06 8.24 32.31
CA ARG A 499 34.07 6.81 32.71
C ARG A 499 33.66 5.92 31.56
N TYR A 500 34.10 4.66 31.63
CA TYR A 500 33.67 3.60 30.72
C TYR A 500 32.13 3.55 30.61
N GLY A 501 31.62 3.47 29.39
CA GLY A 501 30.19 3.42 29.08
C GLY A 501 29.50 4.79 28.92
N TYR A 502 30.21 5.91 29.07
CA TYR A 502 29.64 7.26 28.93
C TYR A 502 30.02 7.92 27.60
N THR A 503 29.20 8.88 27.16
CA THR A 503 29.44 9.73 25.99
C THR A 503 29.42 11.20 26.39
N ASN A 504 30.46 11.98 26.10
CA ASN A 504 30.46 13.45 26.23
C ASN A 504 31.71 14.11 25.60
N ASP A 505 31.71 15.44 25.56
CA ASP A 505 32.79 16.25 24.97
C ASP A 505 34.14 16.18 25.70
N ALA A 506 34.16 15.84 26.99
CA ALA A 506 35.41 15.62 27.71
C ALA A 506 36.09 14.34 27.22
N ILE A 507 35.32 13.30 26.90
CA ILE A 507 35.82 12.07 26.30
C ILE A 507 36.29 12.31 24.85
N THR A 508 35.61 13.15 24.08
CA THR A 508 36.07 13.54 22.73
C THR A 508 37.46 14.19 22.80
N ARG A 509 37.66 15.14 23.74
CA ARG A 509 38.94 15.80 23.96
C ARG A 509 40.03 14.82 24.43
N LEU A 510 39.68 13.92 25.35
CA LEU A 510 40.54 12.83 25.79
C LEU A 510 41.01 11.96 24.61
N GLN A 511 40.08 11.50 23.77
CA GLN A 511 40.40 10.67 22.61
C GLN A 511 41.30 11.42 21.62
N LEU A 512 41.03 12.68 21.31
CA LEU A 512 41.89 13.49 20.44
C LEU A 512 43.30 13.62 20.99
N ARG A 513 43.45 13.85 22.30
CA ARG A 513 44.76 13.95 22.96
C ARG A 513 45.51 12.63 22.91
N LEU A 514 44.86 11.54 23.29
CA LEU A 514 45.45 10.19 23.24
C LEU A 514 45.87 9.81 21.83
N ARG A 515 45.06 10.09 20.82
CA ARG A 515 45.37 9.80 19.41
C ARG A 515 46.60 10.56 18.93
N ASN A 516 46.75 11.82 19.34
CA ASN A 516 47.96 12.60 19.05
C ASN A 516 49.18 12.01 19.77
N ALA A 517 49.04 11.67 21.05
CA ALA A 517 50.11 11.13 21.89
C ALA A 517 50.64 9.76 21.40
N VAL A 518 49.75 8.86 20.97
CA VAL A 518 50.15 7.50 20.55
C VAL A 518 50.58 7.42 19.08
N GLY A 519 50.39 8.49 18.32
CA GLY A 519 50.67 8.56 16.89
C GLY A 519 49.60 7.88 16.00
N PRO A 520 49.59 8.19 14.69
CA PRO A 520 48.50 7.82 13.77
C PRO A 520 48.31 6.30 13.63
N ASP A 521 49.40 5.53 13.58
CA ASP A 521 49.34 4.08 13.37
C ASP A 521 48.75 3.35 14.59
N ALA A 522 49.18 3.72 15.80
CA ALA A 522 48.64 3.14 17.02
C ALA A 522 47.20 3.61 17.25
N ALA A 523 46.90 4.88 16.94
CA ALA A 523 45.55 5.44 17.02
C ALA A 523 44.57 4.72 16.07
N ALA A 524 44.98 4.45 14.83
CA ALA A 524 44.16 3.71 13.86
C ALA A 524 43.91 2.27 14.31
N ARG A 525 44.92 1.61 14.89
CA ARG A 525 44.82 0.22 15.36
C ARG A 525 43.98 0.07 16.63
N LEU A 526 44.13 0.98 17.59
CA LEU A 526 43.52 0.86 18.93
C LEU A 526 42.15 1.52 19.02
N ASN A 527 41.89 2.52 18.17
CA ASN A 527 40.64 3.27 18.14
C ASN A 527 40.27 3.59 16.69
N PRO A 528 39.90 2.58 15.89
CA PRO A 528 39.65 2.73 14.45
C PRO A 528 38.49 3.70 14.14
N ASN A 529 37.57 3.88 15.09
CA ASN A 529 36.38 4.72 14.93
C ASN A 529 36.61 6.21 15.21
N GLY A 530 37.83 6.62 15.59
CA GLY A 530 38.15 8.02 15.86
C GLY A 530 37.63 8.52 17.21
N ALA A 531 37.68 9.84 17.40
CA ALA A 531 37.18 10.50 18.60
C ALA A 531 35.64 10.56 18.59
N THR A 532 35.01 9.47 19.03
CA THR A 532 33.56 9.29 19.06
C THR A 532 32.86 9.97 20.24
N GLY A 533 33.62 10.49 21.22
CA GLY A 533 33.07 10.96 22.49
C GLY A 533 32.59 9.85 23.41
N TYR A 534 32.56 8.59 22.97
CA TYR A 534 32.17 7.43 23.76
C TYR A 534 33.39 6.75 24.39
N TYR A 535 33.33 6.51 25.70
CA TYR A 535 34.36 5.78 26.42
C TYR A 535 34.06 4.28 26.39
N GLY A 536 34.38 3.64 25.26
CA GLY A 536 34.30 2.20 25.07
C GLY A 536 35.63 1.47 25.26
N PRO A 537 35.67 0.17 24.90
CA PRO A 537 36.88 -0.65 24.91
C PRO A 537 38.07 -0.02 24.16
N GLU A 538 37.80 0.69 23.06
CA GLU A 538 38.82 1.33 22.23
C GLU A 538 39.45 2.54 22.93
N THR A 539 38.62 3.36 23.59
CA THR A 539 39.11 4.48 24.40
C THR A 539 39.91 3.96 25.59
N ARG A 540 39.44 2.87 26.22
CA ARG A 540 40.18 2.18 27.29
C ARG A 540 41.54 1.70 26.80
N ALA A 541 41.60 1.07 25.63
CA ALA A 541 42.85 0.60 25.03
C ALA A 541 43.81 1.74 24.69
N LEU A 542 43.31 2.89 24.22
CA LEU A 542 44.13 4.08 24.01
C LEU A 542 44.74 4.59 25.31
N VAL A 543 43.95 4.66 26.39
CA VAL A 543 44.44 5.09 27.72
C VAL A 543 45.53 4.16 28.22
N GLN A 544 45.30 2.85 28.15
CA GLN A 544 46.28 1.83 28.55
C GLN A 544 47.58 1.95 27.73
N TYR A 545 47.46 2.10 26.41
CA TYR A 545 48.61 2.21 25.53
C TYR A 545 49.41 3.48 25.76
N ALA A 546 48.74 4.62 25.98
CA ALA A 546 49.39 5.90 26.25
C ALA A 546 50.08 5.94 27.63
N LEU A 547 49.50 5.26 28.64
CA LEU A 547 49.98 5.30 30.02
C LEU A 547 50.84 4.11 30.45
N ARG A 548 51.16 3.18 29.54
CA ARG A 548 52.00 2.00 29.87
C ARG A 548 53.41 2.34 30.38
N SER A 549 53.92 3.53 30.07
CA SER A 549 55.24 4.00 30.51
C SER A 549 55.19 4.89 31.76
N HIS A 550 54.00 5.01 32.37
CA HIS A 550 53.71 5.93 33.47
C HIS A 550 53.19 5.15 34.70
N PRO A 551 54.04 4.31 35.34
CA PRO A 551 53.62 3.43 36.43
C PRO A 551 53.11 4.18 37.67
N GLU A 552 53.43 5.46 37.82
CA GLU A 552 52.89 6.34 38.88
C GLU A 552 51.37 6.56 38.76
N THR A 553 50.79 6.24 37.60
CA THR A 553 49.35 6.28 37.37
C THR A 553 48.65 4.96 37.70
N TRP A 554 49.40 3.89 38.03
CA TRP A 554 48.85 2.57 38.30
C TRP A 554 48.44 2.43 39.78
N ASP A 555 47.48 1.56 40.04
CA ASP A 555 47.16 1.15 41.41
C ASP A 555 48.28 0.26 41.97
N ALA A 556 48.51 0.35 43.28
CA ALA A 556 49.63 -0.31 43.93
C ALA A 556 49.53 -1.85 43.78
N GLY A 557 50.54 -2.44 43.12
CA GLY A 557 50.61 -3.88 42.88
C GLY A 557 50.17 -4.32 41.48
N GLU A 558 49.67 -3.40 40.65
CA GLU A 558 49.31 -3.69 39.26
C GLU A 558 50.53 -3.65 38.34
N SER A 559 50.54 -4.53 37.33
CA SER A 559 51.60 -4.60 36.31
C SER A 559 51.27 -3.87 35.00
N GLU A 560 50.02 -3.38 34.90
CA GLU A 560 49.51 -2.60 33.78
C GLU A 560 48.41 -1.64 34.23
N HIS A 561 48.20 -0.55 33.48
CA HIS A 561 47.13 0.40 33.79
C HIS A 561 45.76 -0.23 33.47
N ASP A 562 44.77 -0.08 34.34
CA ASP A 562 43.43 -0.65 34.19
C ASP A 562 42.60 0.00 33.06
N GLY A 563 43.07 1.15 32.56
CA GLY A 563 42.44 1.93 31.50
C GLY A 563 41.32 2.83 31.98
N LEU A 564 41.16 3.04 33.29
CA LEU A 564 40.28 4.05 33.86
C LEU A 564 41.02 5.37 33.99
N VAL A 565 40.41 6.47 33.56
CA VAL A 565 41.03 7.78 33.74
C VAL A 565 40.56 8.35 35.07
N GLY A 566 41.50 8.65 35.95
CA GLY A 566 41.31 9.43 37.17
C GLY A 566 42.12 10.73 37.13
N ALA A 567 42.11 11.49 38.23
CA ALA A 567 42.82 12.78 38.29
C ALA A 567 44.32 12.69 37.92
N ARG A 568 44.99 11.60 38.32
CA ARG A 568 46.41 11.35 38.01
C ARG A 568 46.62 11.08 36.52
N SER A 569 45.93 10.07 35.99
CA SER A 569 45.98 9.68 34.58
C SER A 569 45.58 10.85 33.65
N TRP A 570 44.58 11.64 34.03
CA TRP A 570 44.15 12.84 33.31
C TRP A 570 45.24 13.90 33.23
N SER A 571 45.94 14.17 34.33
CA SER A 571 47.05 15.12 34.35
C SER A 571 48.21 14.66 33.48
N VAL A 572 48.48 13.36 33.41
CA VAL A 572 49.56 12.82 32.57
C VAL A 572 49.19 12.94 31.10
N ILE A 573 47.95 12.57 30.73
CA ILE A 573 47.48 12.64 29.34
C ILE A 573 47.46 14.08 28.81
N ASP A 574 47.20 15.08 29.66
CA ASP A 574 47.26 16.49 29.26
C ASP A 574 48.68 16.96 28.88
N GLN A 575 49.70 16.26 29.38
CA GLN A 575 51.12 16.56 29.13
C GLN A 575 51.72 15.78 27.96
N LEU A 576 51.14 14.62 27.62
CA LEU A 576 51.45 13.86 26.40
C LEU A 576 51.07 14.64 25.15
#